data_AF-A0A5C7EM45-F1
#
_entry.id   AF-A0A5C7EM45-F1
#
_cell.length_a   1.000
_cell.length_b   1.000
_cell.length_c   1.000
_cell.angle_alpha   90.00
_cell.angle_beta   90.00
_cell.angle_gamma   90.00
#
_symmetry.space_group_name_H-M   'P 1'
#
loop_
_entity.id
_entity.type
_entity.pdbx_description
1 polymer ?
#
loop_
_entity_poly.entity_id
_entity_poly.type
_entity_poly.pdbx_seq_one_letter_code
_entity_poly.pdbx_strand_id
1 'polypeptide(L)'
;MTIHFPFSGRADRVSVYAFFERHGLSFPLQEKYYRWWYDWAKQQVRSDPDLKAAKGPEFERFPYGQHAFHDFHLHQYGWATSLVDLGGFINGTLLPRLSSDELHRLEEEHAAFLAELKREASAAPRPPAPEVGRYRHT
;
A
#
# COMPACT_ATOMS: atom_id res chain seq x y z
N MET A 1 8.93 -11.79 -15.41
CA MET A 1 8.19 -12.01 -14.14
C MET A 1 7.24 -10.84 -14.01
N THR A 2 5.93 -11.08 -14.01
CA THR A 2 4.93 -10.01 -13.78
C THR A 2 4.90 -9.71 -12.28
N ILE A 3 5.14 -8.46 -11.90
CA ILE A 3 5.18 -8.08 -10.49
C ILE A 3 3.77 -7.67 -10.12
N HIS A 4 3.04 -8.56 -9.44
CA HIS A 4 1.73 -8.23 -8.92
C HIS A 4 1.85 -7.33 -7.69
N PHE A 5 1.28 -6.12 -7.77
CA PHE A 5 1.15 -5.23 -6.61
C PHE A 5 0.27 -5.89 -5.53
N PRO A 6 0.50 -5.61 -4.23
CA PRO A 6 -0.21 -6.31 -3.13
C PRO A 6 -1.72 -6.01 -3.06
N PHE A 7 -2.17 -4.98 -3.79
CA PHE A 7 -3.58 -4.61 -3.93
C PHE A 7 -4.18 -5.00 -5.30
N SER A 8 -3.42 -5.63 -6.18
CA SER A 8 -3.94 -6.12 -7.46
C SER A 8 -4.69 -7.44 -7.27
N GLY A 9 -5.73 -7.67 -8.08
CA GLY A 9 -6.59 -8.86 -7.99
C GLY A 9 -7.66 -8.74 -6.90
N ARG A 10 -8.04 -9.86 -6.27
CA ARG A 10 -8.99 -9.88 -5.13
C ARG A 10 -8.24 -9.63 -3.81
N ALA A 11 -7.59 -8.47 -3.71
CA ALA A 11 -6.88 -8.08 -2.51
C ALA A 11 -7.84 -7.67 -1.39
N ASP A 12 -7.52 -8.10 -0.17
CA ASP A 12 -8.20 -7.68 1.05
C ASP A 12 -7.16 -7.33 2.14
N ARG A 13 -7.63 -6.88 3.30
CA ARG A 13 -6.74 -6.48 4.40
C ARG A 13 -5.83 -7.62 4.87
N VAL A 14 -6.27 -8.88 4.76
CA VAL A 14 -5.52 -10.06 5.18
C VAL A 14 -4.41 -10.36 4.17
N SER A 15 -4.71 -10.32 2.87
CA SER A 15 -3.71 -10.55 1.83
C SER A 15 -2.62 -9.48 1.83
N VAL A 16 -3.00 -8.21 2.01
CA VAL A 16 -2.05 -7.09 2.12
C VAL A 16 -1.19 -7.22 3.37
N TYR A 17 -1.80 -7.59 4.50
CA TYR A 17 -1.05 -7.80 5.74
C TYR A 17 -0.07 -8.99 5.63
N ALA A 18 -0.50 -10.09 5.00
CA ALA A 18 0.38 -11.24 4.72
C ALA A 18 1.55 -10.86 3.81
N PHE A 19 1.36 -9.95 2.86
CA PHE A 19 2.44 -9.38 2.07
C PHE A 19 3.46 -8.63 2.95
N PHE A 20 3.00 -7.80 3.89
CA PHE A 20 3.90 -7.12 4.83
C PHE A 20 4.67 -8.11 5.72
N GLU A 21 4.00 -9.15 6.22
CA GLU A 21 4.66 -10.19 7.03
C GLU A 21 5.71 -10.97 6.23
N ARG A 22 5.37 -11.38 5.00
CA ARG A 22 6.31 -12.07 4.09
C ARG A 22 7.58 -11.26 3.83
N HIS A 23 7.47 -9.93 3.84
CA HIS A 23 8.59 -9.03 3.61
C HIS A 23 9.22 -8.49 4.89
N GLY A 24 8.78 -8.95 6.06
CA GLY A 24 9.34 -8.55 7.36
C GLY A 24 9.10 -7.08 7.70
N LEU A 25 8.10 -6.44 7.08
CA LEU A 25 7.89 -5.00 7.24
C LEU A 25 7.27 -4.70 8.62
N SER A 26 8.04 -4.00 9.44
CA SER A 26 7.58 -3.41 10.70
C SER A 26 6.53 -2.32 10.43
N PHE A 27 5.78 -1.91 11.45
CA PHE A 27 4.72 -0.89 11.28
C PHE A 27 5.23 0.42 10.63
N PRO A 28 6.40 0.97 11.01
CA PRO A 28 6.98 2.13 10.31
C PRO A 28 7.33 1.85 8.83
N LEU A 29 7.80 0.64 8.50
CA LEU A 29 8.08 0.28 7.11
C LEU A 29 6.81 0.05 6.29
N GLN A 30 5.72 -0.37 6.93
CA GLN A 30 4.39 -0.42 6.30
C GLN A 30 3.88 0.98 5.98
N GLU A 31 4.05 1.94 6.89
CA GLU A 31 3.74 3.35 6.61
C GLU A 31 4.59 3.87 5.44
N LYS A 32 5.90 3.60 5.45
CA LYS A 32 6.81 4.01 4.37
C LYS A 32 6.37 3.42 3.03
N TYR A 33 5.98 2.13 3.02
CA TYR A 33 5.44 1.47 1.83
C TYR A 33 4.14 2.11 1.34
N TYR A 34 3.20 2.38 2.26
CA TYR A 34 1.94 3.04 1.94
C TYR A 34 2.17 4.46 1.39
N ARG A 35 3.06 5.23 2.02
CA ARG A 35 3.38 6.60 1.63
C ARG A 35 3.91 6.67 0.21
N TRP A 36 4.76 5.73 -0.20
CA TRP A 36 5.26 5.67 -1.58
C TRP A 36 4.12 5.57 -2.60
N TRP A 37 3.16 4.68 -2.37
CA TRP A 37 1.98 4.56 -3.22
C TRP A 37 1.08 5.79 -3.17
N TYR A 38 0.90 6.37 -1.98
CA TYR A 38 0.10 7.58 -1.80
C TYR A 38 0.69 8.75 -2.60
N ASP A 39 2.00 8.97 -2.49
CA ASP A 39 2.68 10.06 -3.18
C ASP A 39 2.67 9.84 -4.70
N TRP A 40 2.88 8.60 -5.16
CA TRP A 40 2.74 8.24 -6.57
C TRP A 40 1.32 8.52 -7.08
N ALA A 41 0.29 8.02 -6.40
CA ALA A 41 -1.11 8.22 -6.82
C ALA A 41 -1.51 9.71 -6.78
N LYS A 42 -1.06 10.43 -5.76
CA LYS A 42 -1.26 11.88 -5.63
C LYS A 42 -0.61 12.64 -6.79
N GLN A 43 0.57 12.22 -7.24
CA GLN A 43 1.22 12.83 -8.39
C GLN A 43 0.39 12.60 -9.66
N GLN A 44 -0.06 11.36 -9.91
CA GLN A 44 -0.93 11.04 -11.05
C GLN A 44 -2.21 11.88 -11.07
N VAL A 45 -2.86 12.03 -9.92
CA VAL A 45 -4.06 12.86 -9.77
C VAL A 45 -3.77 14.34 -10.02
N ARG A 46 -2.60 14.84 -9.61
CA ARG A 46 -2.23 16.25 -9.79
C ARG A 46 -1.82 16.59 -11.21
N SER A 47 -1.30 15.63 -11.97
CA SER A 47 -0.85 15.83 -13.35
C SER A 47 -1.99 15.78 -14.38
N ASP A 48 -3.13 15.17 -14.04
CA ASP A 48 -4.31 15.05 -14.90
C ASP A 48 -5.39 16.06 -14.43
N PRO A 49 -5.81 17.04 -15.28
CA PRO A 49 -6.79 18.05 -14.88
C PRO A 49 -8.13 17.49 -14.43
N ASP A 50 -8.61 16.41 -15.06
CA ASP A 50 -9.91 15.81 -14.76
C ASP A 50 -9.84 15.03 -13.45
N LEU A 51 -8.78 14.24 -13.26
CA LEU A 51 -8.53 13.57 -11.99
C LEU A 51 -8.32 14.57 -10.86
N LYS A 52 -7.61 15.67 -11.12
CA LYS A 52 -7.40 16.72 -10.12
C LYS A 52 -8.72 17.33 -9.68
N ALA A 53 -9.62 17.62 -10.63
CA ALA A 53 -10.94 18.17 -10.32
C ALA A 53 -11.81 17.17 -9.53
N ALA A 54 -11.78 15.89 -9.91
CA ALA A 54 -12.66 14.88 -9.30
C ALA A 54 -12.13 14.27 -7.99
N LYS A 55 -10.81 14.05 -7.90
CA LYS A 55 -10.14 13.29 -6.83
C LYS A 55 -9.12 14.11 -6.05
N GLY A 56 -8.75 15.29 -6.51
CA GLY A 56 -7.80 16.18 -5.81
C GLY A 56 -8.11 16.41 -4.33
N PRO A 57 -9.38 16.70 -3.94
CA PRO A 57 -9.75 16.88 -2.54
C PRO A 57 -9.46 15.66 -1.65
N GLU A 58 -9.54 14.44 -2.20
CA GLU A 58 -9.26 13.19 -1.46
C GLU A 58 -7.76 13.02 -1.12
N PHE A 59 -6.87 13.82 -1.75
CA PHE A 59 -5.41 13.82 -1.52
C PHE A 59 -4.90 15.06 -0.75
N GLU A 60 -5.80 15.85 -0.18
CA GLU A 60 -5.44 17.00 0.68
C GLU A 60 -4.89 16.56 2.05
N ARG A 61 -5.31 15.40 2.54
CA ARG A 61 -4.89 14.84 3.83
C ARG A 61 -4.38 13.42 3.66
N PHE A 62 -3.37 13.08 4.44
CA PHE A 62 -2.81 11.74 4.52
C PHE A 62 -3.33 11.06 5.80
N PRO A 63 -3.71 9.76 5.76
CA PRO A 63 -3.79 8.87 4.59
C PRO A 63 -5.04 9.08 3.70
N TYR A 64 -5.04 8.46 2.51
CA TYR A 64 -6.19 8.33 1.59
C TYR A 64 -7.17 7.26 2.08
N GLY A 65 -8.47 7.49 1.89
CA GLY A 65 -9.52 6.49 2.06
C GLY A 65 -10.42 6.71 3.27
N GLN A 66 -11.51 5.95 3.34
CA GLN A 66 -12.52 6.07 4.39
C GLN A 66 -11.99 5.58 5.75
N HIS A 67 -11.01 4.69 5.74
CA HIS A 67 -10.39 4.14 6.94
C HIS A 67 -9.21 4.97 7.47
N ALA A 68 -8.89 6.10 6.82
CA ALA A 68 -7.70 6.90 7.13
C ALA A 68 -7.70 7.52 8.54
N PHE A 69 -8.85 7.67 9.18
CA PHE A 69 -9.02 8.36 10.46
C PHE A 69 -9.83 7.58 11.50
N HIS A 70 -10.13 6.32 11.24
CA HIS A 70 -10.92 5.50 12.13
C HIS A 70 -10.10 4.32 12.64
N ASP A 71 -9.62 4.45 13.87
CA ASP A 71 -8.94 3.39 14.60
C ASP A 71 -9.97 2.43 15.23
N PHE A 72 -10.72 1.72 14.39
CA PHE A 72 -11.68 0.72 14.86
C PHE A 72 -10.96 -0.57 15.20
N HIS A 73 -10.48 -0.77 16.43
CA HIS A 73 -10.04 -2.07 16.99
C HIS A 73 -9.05 -2.90 16.12
N LEU A 74 -8.38 -2.29 15.14
CA LEU A 74 -7.69 -3.02 14.07
C LEU A 74 -6.25 -3.39 14.43
N HIS A 75 -5.91 -3.45 15.72
CA HIS A 75 -4.61 -3.86 16.28
C HIS A 75 -3.60 -4.37 15.22
N GLN A 76 -2.80 -3.44 14.67
CA GLN A 76 -1.70 -3.68 13.70
C GLN A 76 -2.05 -3.83 12.21
N TYR A 77 -3.31 -3.65 11.78
CA TYR A 77 -3.77 -3.72 10.39
C TYR A 77 -4.08 -2.36 9.73
N GLY A 78 -3.76 -1.24 10.40
CA GLY A 78 -4.09 0.11 9.91
C GLY A 78 -3.58 0.36 8.49
N TRP A 79 -2.29 0.17 8.25
CA TRP A 79 -1.71 0.38 6.91
C TRP A 79 -2.18 -0.62 5.87
N ALA A 80 -2.49 -1.86 6.26
CA ALA A 80 -3.05 -2.84 5.32
C ALA A 80 -4.44 -2.42 4.85
N THR A 81 -5.27 -1.92 5.76
CA THR A 81 -6.62 -1.43 5.45
C THR A 81 -6.56 -0.18 4.58
N SER A 82 -5.75 0.81 4.96
CA SER A 82 -5.56 2.02 4.15
C SER A 82 -5.03 1.71 2.76
N LEU A 83 -4.13 0.73 2.63
CA LEU A 83 -3.58 0.30 1.35
C LEU A 83 -4.62 -0.42 0.47
N VAL A 84 -5.60 -1.11 1.04
CA VAL A 84 -6.73 -1.67 0.27
C VAL A 84 -7.56 -0.54 -0.34
N ASP A 85 -7.91 0.49 0.45
CA ASP A 85 -8.68 1.64 -0.05
C ASP A 85 -7.94 2.36 -1.19
N LEU A 86 -6.68 2.74 -0.95
CA LEU A 86 -5.84 3.40 -1.94
C LEU A 86 -5.59 2.50 -3.16
N GLY A 87 -5.30 1.22 -2.92
CA GLY A 87 -5.06 0.23 -3.95
C GLY A 87 -6.27 -0.01 -4.85
N GLY A 88 -7.49 0.04 -4.30
CA GLY A 88 -8.73 -0.02 -5.07
C GLY A 88 -8.85 1.14 -6.05
N PHE A 89 -8.54 2.37 -5.61
CA PHE A 89 -8.48 3.53 -6.49
C PHE A 89 -7.39 3.39 -7.56
N ILE A 90 -6.17 3.02 -7.17
CA ILE A 90 -5.03 2.83 -8.09
C ILE A 90 -5.39 1.79 -9.16
N ASN A 91 -5.87 0.62 -8.77
CA ASN A 91 -6.18 -0.49 -9.67
C ASN A 91 -7.39 -0.20 -10.57
N GLY A 92 -8.41 0.48 -10.05
CA GLY A 92 -9.62 0.78 -10.81
C GLY A 92 -9.51 2.01 -11.72
N THR A 93 -8.62 2.97 -11.40
CA THR A 93 -8.58 4.27 -12.08
C THR A 93 -7.24 4.60 -12.71
N LEU A 94 -6.12 4.34 -12.02
CA LEU A 94 -4.80 4.80 -12.47
C LEU A 94 -4.09 3.76 -13.35
N LEU A 95 -3.97 2.50 -12.89
CA LEU A 95 -3.26 1.46 -13.65
C LEU A 95 -3.82 1.21 -15.06
N PRO A 96 -5.15 1.20 -15.29
CA PRO A 96 -5.70 0.99 -16.64
C PRO A 96 -5.35 2.09 -17.64
N ARG A 97 -4.87 3.24 -17.17
CA ARG A 97 -4.47 4.38 -18.02
C ARG A 97 -2.99 4.35 -18.40
N LEU A 98 -2.18 3.50 -17.77
CA LEU A 98 -0.77 3.38 -18.08
C LEU A 98 -0.56 2.59 -19.37
N SER A 99 0.38 3.02 -20.19
CA SER A 99 0.92 2.20 -21.26
C SER A 99 1.69 0.99 -20.71
N SER A 100 1.98 0.01 -21.58
CA SER A 100 2.76 -1.18 -21.19
C SER A 100 4.15 -0.81 -20.66
N ASP A 101 4.80 0.18 -21.26
CA ASP A 101 6.15 0.62 -20.86
C ASP A 101 6.13 1.34 -19.51
N GLU A 102 5.11 2.17 -19.27
CA GLU A 102 4.92 2.84 -17.98
C GLU A 102 4.60 1.85 -16.87
N LEU A 103 3.76 0.84 -17.16
CA LEU A 103 3.45 -0.22 -16.21
C LEU A 103 4.70 -1.04 -15.87
N HIS A 104 5.48 -1.42 -16.88
CA HIS A 104 6.71 -2.18 -16.65
C HIS A 104 7.73 -1.39 -15.83
N ARG A 105 7.90 -0.10 -16.13
CA ARG A 105 8.75 0.79 -15.33
C ARG A 105 8.26 0.89 -13.89
N LEU A 106 6.96 1.01 -13.67
CA LEU A 106 6.38 1.05 -12.32
C LEU A 106 6.62 -0.26 -11.56
N GLU A 107 6.55 -1.41 -12.24
CA GLU A 107 6.90 -2.71 -11.65
C GLU A 107 8.37 -2.74 -11.21
N GLU A 108 9.30 -2.24 -12.02
CA GLU A 108 10.72 -2.15 -11.69
C GLU A 108 10.99 -1.21 -10.50
N GLU A 109 10.36 -0.03 -10.50
CA GLU A 109 10.46 0.95 -9.41
C GLU A 109 9.91 0.36 -8.09
N HIS A 110 8.77 -0.34 -8.16
CA HIS A 110 8.19 -1.05 -7.01
C HIS A 110 9.12 -2.16 -6.51
N ALA A 111 9.74 -2.94 -7.41
CA ALA A 111 10.68 -3.99 -7.05
C ALA A 111 11.91 -3.45 -6.32
N ALA A 112 12.49 -2.37 -6.84
CA ALA A 112 13.66 -1.71 -6.28
C ALA A 112 13.35 -1.15 -4.89
N PHE A 113 12.22 -0.45 -4.75
CA PHE A 113 11.79 0.10 -3.46
C PHE A 113 11.50 -1.00 -2.43
N LEU A 114 10.86 -2.11 -2.84
CA LEU A 114 10.63 -3.24 -1.96
C LEU A 114 11.94 -3.91 -1.51
N ALA A 115 12.96 -3.95 -2.37
CA ALA A 115 14.29 -4.44 -2.00
C ALA A 115 14.97 -3.53 -0.97
N GLU A 116 14.82 -2.21 -1.09
CA GLU A 116 15.30 -1.24 -0.10
C GLU A 116 14.65 -1.47 1.26
N LEU A 117 13.32 -1.59 1.30
CA LEU A 117 12.57 -1.84 2.54
C LEU A 117 12.97 -3.15 3.21
N LYS A 118 13.23 -4.21 2.43
CA LYS A 118 13.74 -5.48 2.97
C LYS A 118 15.11 -5.33 3.60
N ARG A 119 15.99 -4.53 2.97
CA ARG A 119 17.31 -4.21 3.53
C ARG A 119 17.16 -3.46 4.84
N GLU A 120 16.30 -2.45 4.92
CA GLU A 120 15.98 -1.75 6.18
C GLU A 120 15.41 -2.69 7.24
N ALA A 121 14.48 -3.58 6.86
CA ALA A 121 13.91 -4.57 7.75
C ALA A 121 14.98 -5.54 8.32
N SER A 122 16.01 -5.86 7.53
CA SER A 122 17.12 -6.69 8.01
C SER A 122 18.03 -5.98 9.03
N ALA A 123 18.14 -4.65 8.93
CA ALA A 123 18.91 -3.84 9.89
C ALA A 123 18.16 -3.57 11.20
N ALA A 124 16.82 -3.55 11.16
CA ALA A 124 15.96 -3.40 12.33
C ALA A 124 14.80 -4.41 12.29
N PRO A 125 15.04 -5.68 12.67
CA PRO A 125 14.06 -6.75 12.58
C PRO A 125 12.81 -6.44 13.41
N ARG A 126 11.64 -6.76 12.86
CA ARG A 126 10.37 -6.68 13.59
C ARG A 126 10.42 -7.62 14.82
N PRO A 127 9.85 -7.23 15.97
CA PRO A 127 9.67 -8.14 17.09
C PRO A 127 8.95 -9.43 16.65
N PRO A 128 9.32 -10.60 17.20
CA PRO A 128 8.69 -11.86 16.84
C PRO A 128 7.18 -11.80 17.06
N ALA A 129 6.43 -12.55 16.26
CA ALA A 129 5.00 -12.70 16.48
C ALA A 129 4.75 -13.32 17.87
N PRO A 130 3.73 -12.87 18.61
CA PRO A 130 3.34 -13.51 19.88
C PRO A 130 3.03 -15.00 19.67
N GLU A 131 3.37 -15.84 20.66
CA GLU A 131 3.23 -17.31 20.61
C GLU A 131 1.79 -17.79 20.37
N VAL A 132 0.79 -16.98 20.72
CA VAL A 132 -0.61 -17.32 20.47
C VAL A 132 -1.02 -16.76 19.12
N GLY A 133 -1.32 -17.65 18.17
CA GLY A 133 -1.72 -17.31 16.82
C GLY A 133 -2.77 -16.20 16.78
N ARG A 134 -2.45 -15.11 16.10
CA ARG A 134 -3.22 -13.85 16.01
C ARG A 134 -4.63 -13.98 15.42
N TYR A 135 -5.07 -15.19 15.11
CA TYR A 135 -6.34 -15.53 14.45
C TYR A 135 -7.40 -16.09 15.40
N ARG A 136 -7.55 -15.52 16.60
CA ARG A 136 -8.75 -15.79 17.40
C ARG A 136 -9.55 -14.51 17.53
N HIS A 137 -10.61 -14.43 16.73
CA HIS A 137 -11.78 -13.63 17.07
C HIS A 137 -12.24 -14.11 18.46
N THR A 138 -12.13 -13.27 19.48
CA THR A 138 -12.85 -13.44 20.75
C THR A 138 -14.07 -12.55 20.75
#